data_AF-Q2GKJ5-F1
#
_entry.id   AF-Q2GKJ5-F1
#
_cell.length_a   1.000
_cell.length_b   1.000
_cell.length_c   1.000
_cell.angle_alpha   90.00
_cell.angle_beta   90.00
_cell.angle_gamma   90.00
#
_symmetry.space_group_name_H-M   'P 1'
#
loop_
_entity.id
_entity.type
_entity.pdbx_description
1 polymer ?
#
loop_
_entity_poly.entity_id
_entity_poly.type
_entity_poly.pdbx_seq_one_letter_code
_entity_poly.pdbx_strand_id
1 'polypeptide(L)'
;MPSVTSVFGSAGWFEREVYDMYGIEFSDHPDLRRILTDYGFRGHPMLKDFPLTGYEEIRYDFRKGKVAYQPVDLQQNFRLFNSMSPWKGYK
;
A
#
# COMPACT_ATOMS: atom_id res chain seq x y z
N MET A 1 -3.34 17.16 8.28
CA MET A 1 -4.15 16.96 9.51
C MET A 1 -3.22 17.05 10.72
N PRO A 2 -3.61 17.58 11.89
CA PRO A 2 -2.71 17.58 13.04
C PRO A 2 -2.45 16.18 13.57
N SER A 3 -1.19 15.89 13.93
CA SER A 3 -0.77 14.66 14.59
C SER A 3 -1.32 14.57 16.01
N VAL A 4 -1.66 13.35 16.46
CA VAL A 4 -2.15 13.05 17.80
C VAL A 4 -1.05 12.39 18.65
N THR A 5 0.20 12.34 18.16
CA THR A 5 1.33 11.73 18.89
C THR A 5 1.61 12.39 20.24
N SER A 6 1.27 13.67 20.39
CA SER A 6 1.42 14.41 21.66
C SER A 6 0.49 13.90 22.77
N VAL A 7 -0.68 13.35 22.39
CA VAL A 7 -1.67 12.79 23.33
C VAL A 7 -1.43 11.29 23.50
N PHE A 8 -1.23 10.58 22.38
CA PHE A 8 -1.00 9.13 22.37
C PHE A 8 0.35 8.82 21.71
N GLY A 9 1.35 8.49 22.51
CA GLY A 9 2.68 8.13 21.98
C GLY A 9 2.67 6.90 21.05
N SER A 10 1.70 6.01 21.20
CA SER A 10 1.51 4.86 20.30
C SER A 10 1.00 5.25 18.90
N ALA A 11 0.40 6.44 18.74
CA ALA A 11 -0.15 6.89 17.46
C ALA A 11 0.92 7.11 16.39
N GLY A 12 2.19 7.32 16.75
CA GLY A 12 3.24 7.64 15.77
C GLY A 12 3.47 6.55 14.72
N TRP A 13 3.27 5.29 15.08
CA TRP A 13 3.37 4.18 14.11
C TRP A 13 2.16 4.15 13.18
N PHE A 14 0.95 4.35 13.72
CA PHE A 14 -0.28 4.34 12.95
C PHE A 14 -0.36 5.54 11.99
N GLU A 15 0.11 6.72 12.39
CA GLU A 15 0.16 7.89 11.52
C GLU A 15 1.13 7.69 10.35
N ARG A 16 2.28 7.03 10.61
CA ARG A 16 3.22 6.64 9.56
C ARG A 16 2.64 5.58 8.62
N GLU A 17 1.92 4.60 9.16
CA GLU A 17 1.21 3.59 8.37
C GLU A 17 0.16 4.24 7.46
N VAL A 18 -0.64 5.16 8.00
CA VAL A 18 -1.68 5.88 7.24
C VAL A 18 -1.04 6.76 6.15
N TYR A 19 0.07 7.42 6.45
CA TYR A 19 0.84 8.17 5.45
C TYR A 19 1.35 7.26 4.33
N ASP A 20 1.88 6.08 4.65
CA ASP A 20 2.41 5.14 3.66
C ASP A 20 1.30 4.48 2.81
N MET A 21 0.18 4.11 3.44
CA MET A 21 -0.90 3.35 2.82
C MET A 21 -1.95 4.19 2.10
N TYR A 22 -2.18 5.43 2.56
CA TYR A 22 -3.22 6.33 2.03
C TYR A 22 -2.68 7.69 1.55
N GLY A 23 -1.44 8.05 1.86
CA GLY A 23 -0.85 9.33 1.45
C GLY A 23 -1.35 10.54 2.24
N ILE A 24 -1.91 10.33 3.44
CA ILE A 24 -2.39 11.42 4.29
C ILE A 24 -1.22 11.99 5.08
N GLU A 25 -0.98 13.28 4.93
CA GLU A 25 0.08 13.99 5.64
C GLU A 25 -0.39 14.54 7.00
N PHE A 26 0.43 14.28 8.03
CA PHE A 26 0.22 14.74 9.39
C PHE A 26 1.17 15.90 9.72
N SER A 27 0.64 17.05 10.16
CA SER A 27 1.41 18.17 10.68
C SER A 27 1.82 17.90 12.12
N ASP A 28 3.00 18.40 12.52
CA ASP A 28 3.56 18.26 13.88
C ASP A 28 3.99 16.83 14.29
N HIS A 29 4.05 15.89 13.34
CA HIS A 29 4.61 14.57 13.58
C HIS A 29 6.16 14.61 13.58
N PRO A 30 6.85 13.98 14.54
CA PRO A 30 8.31 14.11 14.70
C PRO A 30 9.14 13.46 13.57
N ASP A 31 8.69 12.34 13.00
CA ASP A 31 9.37 11.63 11.89
C ASP A 31 8.36 10.97 10.95
N LEU A 32 7.85 11.73 9.99
CA LEU A 32 6.91 11.20 8.99
C LEU A 32 7.66 10.59 7.81
N ARG A 33 7.87 9.28 7.86
CA ARG A 33 8.45 8.49 6.76
C ARG A 33 7.72 7.16 6.60
N ARG A 34 7.82 6.58 5.40
CA ARG A 34 7.25 5.27 5.06
C ARG A 34 7.82 4.16 5.95
N ILE A 35 7.06 3.09 6.11
CA ILE A 35 7.43 2.02 7.04
C ILE A 35 7.11 0.61 6.53
N LEU A 36 6.07 0.44 5.72
CA LEU A 36 5.64 -0.85 5.20
C LEU A 36 6.05 -1.05 3.74
N THR A 37 5.96 0.00 2.92
CA THR A 37 6.29 -0.09 1.50
C THR A 37 7.82 -0.08 1.27
N ASP A 38 8.22 -0.65 0.14
CA ASP A 38 9.62 -0.63 -0.29
C ASP A 38 10.11 0.80 -0.54
N TYR A 39 11.41 1.03 -0.43
CA TYR A 39 12.04 2.35 -0.51
C TYR A 39 11.75 3.06 -1.85
N GLY A 40 11.66 2.31 -2.95
CA GLY A 40 11.37 2.82 -4.29
C GLY A 40 9.90 2.83 -4.68
N PHE A 41 9.00 2.38 -3.80
CA PHE A 41 7.61 2.14 -4.15
C PHE A 41 6.90 3.45 -4.56
N ARG A 42 6.06 3.41 -5.60
CA ARG A 42 5.30 4.57 -6.06
C ARG A 42 3.81 4.31 -5.89
N GLY A 43 3.14 5.18 -5.13
CA GLY A 43 1.72 5.10 -4.84
C GLY A 43 1.43 4.67 -3.41
N HIS A 44 0.14 4.46 -3.14
CA HIS A 44 -0.42 4.19 -1.82
C HIS A 44 -1.34 2.96 -1.93
N PRO A 45 -0.94 1.78 -1.44
CA PRO A 45 -1.58 0.51 -1.79
C PRO A 45 -3.05 0.37 -1.36
N MET A 46 -3.47 1.05 -0.29
CA MET A 46 -4.81 0.92 0.28
C MET A 46 -5.81 1.92 -0.32
N LEU A 47 -5.38 2.74 -1.29
CA LEU A 47 -6.31 3.51 -2.10
C LEU A 47 -7.15 2.56 -2.95
N LYS A 48 -8.47 2.75 -2.97
CA LYS A 48 -9.41 1.88 -3.70
C LYS A 48 -9.17 1.85 -5.21
N ASP A 49 -8.50 2.87 -5.75
CA ASP A 49 -8.14 2.97 -7.16
C ASP A 49 -6.86 2.18 -7.50
N PHE A 50 -6.06 1.79 -6.50
CA PHE A 50 -4.81 1.08 -6.69
C PHE A 50 -5.06 -0.40 -7.01
N PRO A 51 -4.42 -0.97 -8.05
CA PRO A 51 -4.60 -2.38 -8.39
C PRO A 51 -3.98 -3.28 -7.31
N LEU A 52 -4.66 -4.38 -6.96
CA LEU A 52 -4.17 -5.34 -5.96
C LEU A 52 -2.78 -5.90 -6.28
N THR A 53 -2.45 -6.04 -7.56
CA THR A 53 -1.18 -6.56 -8.04
C THR A 53 -0.03 -5.55 -7.97
N GLY A 54 -0.35 -4.26 -7.80
CA GLY A 54 0.58 -3.17 -8.06
C GLY A 54 0.91 -3.02 -9.54
N TYR A 55 1.86 -2.12 -9.82
CA TYR A 55 2.34 -1.81 -11.17
C TYR A 55 3.71 -2.45 -11.48
N GLU A 56 4.50 -2.74 -10.44
CA GLU A 56 5.87 -3.24 -10.58
C GLU A 56 6.05 -4.57 -9.85
N GLU A 57 6.74 -5.51 -10.49
CA GLU A 57 7.23 -6.74 -9.90
C GLU A 57 8.76 -6.73 -9.78
N ILE A 58 9.28 -7.50 -8.84
CA ILE A 58 10.71 -7.58 -8.57
C ILE A 58 11.25 -8.93 -9.05
N ARG A 59 12.27 -8.91 -9.92
CA ARG A 59 12.96 -10.12 -10.40
C ARG A 59 14.47 -9.95 -10.35
N TYR A 60 15.19 -11.06 -10.11
CA TYR A 60 16.65 -11.05 -10.17
C TYR A 60 17.13 -11.13 -11.62
N ASP A 61 17.97 -10.18 -12.03
CA ASP A 61 18.59 -10.18 -13.36
C ASP A 61 20.03 -10.72 -13.26
N PHE A 62 20.22 -11.98 -13.66
CA PHE A 62 21.51 -12.65 -13.66
C PHE A 62 22.57 -11.93 -14.50
N ARG A 63 22.18 -11.23 -15.58
CA ARG A 63 23.15 -10.53 -16.44
C ARG A 63 23.71 -9.29 -15.76
N LYS A 64 22.88 -8.63 -14.94
CA LYS A 64 23.27 -7.42 -14.19
C LYS A 64 23.76 -7.73 -12.78
N GLY A 65 23.58 -8.97 -12.31
CA GLY A 65 23.94 -9.40 -10.96
C GLY A 65 23.13 -8.70 -9.86
N LYS A 66 21.95 -8.15 -10.17
CA LYS A 66 21.17 -7.32 -9.24
C LYS A 66 19.67 -7.57 -9.38
N VAL A 67 18.94 -7.20 -8.33
CA VAL A 67 17.47 -7.16 -8.32
C VAL A 67 17.00 -6.00 -9.19
N ALA A 68 16.04 -6.26 -10.09
CA ALA A 68 15.47 -5.29 -11.01
C ALA A 68 13.95 -5.20 -10.84
N TYR A 69 13.44 -3.98 -10.88
CA TYR A 69 12.00 -3.67 -10.94
C TYR A 69 11.55 -3.72 -12.40
N GLN A 70 10.45 -4.41 -12.67
CA GLN A 70 9.86 -4.57 -14.00
C GLN A 70 8.35 -4.33 -13.93
N PRO A 71 7.68 -3.90 -15.01
CA PRO A 71 6.23 -3.84 -15.01
C PRO A 71 5.64 -5.24 -14.80
N VAL A 72 4.54 -5.31 -14.05
CA VAL A 72 3.88 -6.59 -13.72
C VAL A 72 3.42 -7.30 -14.99
N ASP A 73 3.92 -8.52 -15.20
CA ASP A 73 3.46 -9.44 -16.25
C ASP A 73 3.00 -10.76 -15.62
N LEU A 74 1.71 -10.83 -15.30
CA LEU A 74 1.09 -12.01 -14.71
C LEU A 74 0.71 -13.02 -15.79
N GLN A 75 1.16 -14.27 -15.64
CA GLN A 75 0.73 -15.37 -16.51
C GLN A 75 -0.79 -15.61 -16.42
N GLN A 76 -1.39 -15.35 -15.25
CA GLN A 76 -2.83 -15.41 -15.03
C GLN A 76 -3.29 -14.16 -14.26
N ASN A 77 -4.29 -13.47 -14.82
CA ASN A 77 -4.90 -12.32 -14.16
C ASN A 77 -5.73 -12.73 -12.93
N PHE A 78 -5.86 -11.81 -11.97
CA PHE A 78 -6.70 -12.00 -10.79
C PHE A 78 -8.17 -12.19 -11.20
N ARG A 79 -8.81 -13.23 -10.67
CA ARG A 79 -10.21 -13.55 -10.97
C ARG A 79 -11.12 -12.85 -9.97
N LEU A 80 -11.87 -11.85 -10.46
CA LEU A 80 -12.88 -11.16 -9.68
C LEU A 80 -14.18 -11.98 -9.70
N PHE A 81 -14.48 -12.64 -8.59
CA PHE A 81 -15.74 -13.34 -8.40
C PHE A 81 -16.79 -12.38 -7.83
N ASN A 82 -17.93 -12.26 -8.52
CA ASN A 82 -19.08 -11.56 -7.97
C ASN A 82 -19.91 -12.54 -7.12
N SER A 83 -19.64 -12.56 -5.82
CA SER A 83 -20.37 -13.41 -4.86
C SER A 83 -21.65 -12.75 -4.33
N MET A 84 -22.04 -11.58 -4.85
CA MET A 84 -23.25 -10.89 -4.39
C MET A 84 -24.48 -11.67 -4.84
N SER A 85 -25.20 -12.24 -3.88
CA SER A 85 -26.51 -12.83 -4.13
C SER A 85 -27.48 -11.72 -4.59
N PRO A 86 -28.28 -11.95 -5.65
CA PRO A 86 -29.33 -11.03 -6.03
C PRO A 86 -30.47 -10.99 -5.00
N TRP A 87 -30.55 -12.00 -4.12
CA TRP A 87 -31.55 -12.11 -3.08
C TRP A 87 -31.09 -11.39 -1.81
N LYS A 88 -31.97 -10.56 -1.26
CA LYS A 88 -31.73 -9.89 0.02
C LYS A 88 -31.66 -10.95 1.12
N GLY A 89 -30.48 -11.12 1.72
CA GLY A 89 -30.31 -11.97 2.90
C GLY A 89 -31.25 -11.53 4.02
N TYR A 90 -31.83 -12.49 4.75
CA TYR A 90 -32.58 -12.19 5.96
C TYR A 90 -31.63 -11.63 7.03
N LYS A 91 -32.14 -10.67 7.82
CA LYS A 91 -31.42 -9.94 8.87
C LYS A 91 -30.75 -10.85 9.88
#